data_AF-A0A661KUL8-F1
#
_entry.id   AF-A0A661KUL8-F1
#
_cell.length_a   1.000
_cell.length_b   1.000
_cell.length_c   1.000
_cell.angle_alpha   90.00
_cell.angle_beta   90.00
_cell.angle_gamma   90.00
#
_symmetry.space_group_name_H-M   'P 1'
#
loop_
_entity.id
_entity.type
_entity.pdbx_description
1 polymer ?
#
loop_
_entity_poly.entity_id
_entity_poly.type
_entity_poly.pdbx_seq_one_letter_code
_entity_poly.pdbx_strand_id
1 'polypeptide(L)'
;MKRYNITPVKRDFSWGEMHILALGERGRGRHEAIIPYHADPAAPLLKVAQTKTGRPKIVADNESEGWSEGWLAVVSGAGYYTRGTYGTVYCCPVDKERIEVIASGHGAYGDAGRIGLWNVFLVTLPDHTFLKVRPAGGAHKIERYWLFFDTKEVHRIEKSEMDLFCEMKELDRPPEKFSDLVDLADLARGNIHHEA
;
A
#
# COMPACT_ATOMS: atom_id res chain seq x y z
N MET A 1 -9.15 3.78 11.58
CA MET A 1 -9.15 3.00 10.33
C MET A 1 -8.86 1.53 10.58
N LYS A 2 -9.50 0.63 9.82
CA LYS A 2 -9.15 -0.81 9.77
C LYS A 2 -7.76 -0.99 9.20
N ARG A 3 -7.13 -2.15 9.45
CA ARG A 3 -5.75 -2.42 9.00
C ARG A 3 -5.67 -3.56 8.00
N TYR A 4 -4.87 -3.40 6.96
CA TYR A 4 -4.54 -4.45 6.00
C TYR A 4 -3.04 -4.57 5.78
N ASN A 5 -2.48 -5.77 5.97
CA ASN A 5 -1.05 -6.07 5.83
C ASN A 5 -0.08 -5.17 6.64
N ILE A 6 -0.54 -4.62 7.76
CA ILE A 6 0.30 -3.83 8.66
C ILE A 6 0.93 -4.77 9.69
N THR A 7 2.23 -5.01 9.54
CA THR A 7 3.01 -5.84 10.46
C THR A 7 4.16 -5.01 11.02
N PRO A 8 4.01 -4.38 12.20
CA PRO A 8 5.11 -3.64 12.80
C PRO A 8 6.22 -4.61 13.25
N VAL A 9 7.46 -4.17 13.14
CA VAL A 9 8.64 -4.90 13.60
C VAL A 9 9.43 -4.05 14.59
N LYS A 10 10.04 -4.69 15.58
CA LYS A 10 11.00 -4.03 16.47
C LYS A 10 12.30 -3.78 15.73
N ARG A 11 12.85 -2.58 15.89
CA ARG A 11 14.16 -2.22 15.36
C ARG A 11 14.96 -1.44 16.41
N ASP A 12 16.22 -1.83 16.55
CA ASP A 12 17.18 -1.11 17.37
C ASP A 12 17.70 0.12 16.64
N PHE A 13 17.67 1.25 17.34
CA PHE A 13 18.30 2.51 16.97
C PHE A 13 19.34 2.88 18.02
N SER A 14 20.21 3.84 17.70
CA SER A 14 21.25 4.32 18.63
C SER A 14 20.68 4.90 19.94
N TRP A 15 19.40 5.27 19.95
CA TRP A 15 18.68 5.84 21.08
C TRP A 15 17.68 4.87 21.73
N GLY A 16 17.60 3.62 21.29
CA GLY A 16 16.73 2.59 21.85
C GLY A 16 15.96 1.76 20.81
N GLU A 17 15.10 0.88 21.29
CA GLU A 17 14.23 0.04 20.47
C GLU A 17 12.90 0.76 20.17
N MET A 18 12.38 0.60 18.95
CA MET A 18 11.06 1.10 18.56
C MET A 18 10.35 0.13 17.61
N HIS A 19 9.02 0.03 17.75
CA HIS A 19 8.19 -0.59 16.71
C HIS A 19 8.11 0.32 15.49
N ILE A 20 8.37 -0.22 14.31
CA ILE A 20 8.29 0.49 13.05
C ILE A 20 7.50 -0.31 12.04
N LEU A 21 6.94 0.39 11.06
CA LEU A 21 6.52 -0.20 9.80
C LEU A 21 7.59 0.11 8.75
N ALA A 22 8.22 -0.93 8.21
CA ALA A 22 9.20 -0.81 7.13
C ALA A 22 8.54 -1.06 5.78
N LEU A 23 8.73 -0.14 4.83
CA LEU A 23 8.27 -0.27 3.45
C LEU A 23 9.46 -0.35 2.51
N GLY A 24 9.48 -1.34 1.61
CA GLY A 24 10.60 -1.54 0.68
C GLY A 24 11.80 -2.20 1.36
N GLU A 25 13.00 -1.95 0.84
CA GLU A 25 14.22 -2.59 1.32
C GLU A 25 15.37 -1.59 1.46
N ARG A 26 16.34 -1.92 2.33
CA ARG A 26 17.59 -1.15 2.46
C ARG A 26 18.63 -1.66 1.48
N GLY A 27 19.39 -0.76 0.87
CA GLY A 27 20.57 -1.09 0.09
C GLY A 27 20.62 -0.38 -1.26
N ARG A 28 21.63 -0.72 -2.07
CA ARG A 28 21.82 -0.09 -3.38
C ARG A 28 20.62 -0.34 -4.29
N GLY A 29 20.10 0.72 -4.92
CA GLY A 29 18.94 0.66 -5.81
C GLY A 29 17.62 0.33 -5.11
N ARG A 30 17.54 0.55 -3.80
CA ARG A 30 16.38 0.28 -2.95
C ARG A 30 16.09 1.51 -2.09
N HIS A 31 14.84 1.65 -1.67
CA HIS A 31 14.42 2.70 -0.75
C HIS A 31 13.57 2.08 0.35
N GLU A 32 14.10 2.14 1.59
CA GLU A 32 13.36 1.75 2.78
C GLU A 32 12.75 3.01 3.40
N ALA A 33 11.41 3.08 3.44
CA ALA A 33 10.72 4.06 4.27
C ALA A 33 10.43 3.44 5.65
N ILE A 34 10.80 4.15 6.71
CA ILE A 34 10.56 3.75 8.10
C ILE A 34 9.48 4.67 8.67
N ILE A 35 8.34 4.08 9.05
CA ILE A 35 7.22 4.81 9.64
C ILE A 35 7.16 4.39 11.12
N PRO A 36 7.34 5.33 12.08
CA PRO A 36 7.21 5.02 13.49
C PRO A 36 5.83 4.43 13.82
N TYR A 37 5.81 3.35 14.58
CA TYR A 37 4.59 2.66 14.99
C TYR A 37 4.44 2.76 16.51
N HIS A 38 3.62 3.69 16.97
CA HIS A 38 3.40 3.99 18.39
C HIS A 38 2.13 3.34 18.94
N ALA A 39 1.32 2.72 18.09
CA ALA A 39 0.19 1.92 18.54
C ALA A 39 0.67 0.61 19.19
N ASP A 40 -0.18 0.00 20.02
CA ASP A 40 -0.02 -1.40 20.36
C ASP A 40 -0.12 -2.25 19.07
N PRO A 41 0.81 -3.20 18.80
CA PRO A 41 0.69 -4.11 17.66
C PRO A 41 -0.63 -4.88 17.58
N ALA A 42 -1.36 -5.03 18.69
CA ALA A 42 -2.69 -5.64 18.76
C ALA A 42 -3.84 -4.64 18.57
N ALA A 43 -3.56 -3.34 18.44
CA ALA A 43 -4.60 -2.32 18.28
C ALA A 43 -5.49 -2.63 17.06
N PRO A 44 -6.83 -2.69 17.23
CA PRO A 44 -7.76 -3.08 16.18
C PRO A 44 -7.90 -1.99 15.10
N LEU A 45 -7.81 -0.73 15.52
CA LEU A 45 -7.98 0.44 14.67
C LEU A 45 -6.78 1.39 14.82
N LEU A 46 -6.36 1.93 13.69
CA LEU A 46 -5.16 2.75 13.57
C LEU A 46 -5.49 4.07 12.87
N LYS A 47 -4.69 5.09 13.14
CA LYS A 47 -4.70 6.34 12.38
C LYS A 47 -3.29 6.84 12.08
N VAL A 48 -3.19 7.69 11.06
CA VAL A 48 -1.96 8.41 10.71
C VAL A 48 -1.96 9.71 11.51
N ALA A 49 -0.91 9.91 12.29
CA ALA A 49 -0.65 11.16 12.97
C ALA A 49 0.71 11.72 12.51
N GLN A 50 1.03 12.95 12.91
CA GLN A 50 2.31 13.56 12.61
C GLN A 50 3.25 13.51 13.82
N THR A 51 4.54 13.40 13.55
CA THR A 51 5.62 13.68 14.49
C THR A 51 5.75 15.20 14.69
N LYS A 52 6.56 15.63 15.66
CA LYS A 52 6.84 17.07 15.86
C LYS A 52 7.46 17.73 14.62
N THR A 53 8.11 16.95 13.76
CA THR A 53 8.74 17.41 12.52
C THR A 53 7.86 17.17 11.29
N GLY A 54 6.54 17.00 11.45
CA GLY A 54 5.59 16.82 10.35
C GLY A 54 5.58 15.42 9.70
N ARG A 55 6.54 14.55 10.01
CA ARG A 55 6.63 13.20 9.41
C ARG A 55 5.51 12.28 9.89
N PRO A 56 4.97 11.38 9.06
CA PRO A 56 3.91 10.47 9.45
C PRO A 56 4.38 9.47 10.52
N LYS A 57 3.47 9.10 11.41
CA LYS A 57 3.58 8.00 12.37
C LYS A 57 2.22 7.31 12.51
N ILE A 58 2.24 6.04 12.90
CA ILE A 58 1.02 5.26 13.14
C ILE A 58 0.74 5.25 14.64
N VAL A 59 -0.49 5.57 15.02
CA VAL A 59 -0.98 5.55 16.41
C VAL A 59 -2.27 4.75 16.50
N ALA A 60 -2.64 4.34 17.71
CA ALA A 60 -3.95 3.77 17.95
C ALA A 60 -5.02 4.83 17.64
N ASP A 61 -6.06 4.41 16.92
CA ASP A 61 -7.26 5.21 16.80
C ASP A 61 -8.05 5.01 18.10
N ASN A 62 -8.45 6.09 18.76
CA ASN A 62 -9.12 6.01 20.06
C ASN A 62 -10.54 6.53 19.92
N GLU A 63 -11.50 5.81 20.50
CA GLU A 63 -12.94 6.12 20.43
C GLU A 63 -13.29 7.56 20.85
N SER A 64 -12.53 8.13 21.79
CA SER A 64 -12.78 9.47 22.35
C SER A 64 -12.66 10.61 21.34
N GLU A 65 -12.01 10.39 20.20
CA GLU A 65 -11.81 11.41 19.14
C GLU A 65 -12.68 11.14 17.90
N GLY A 66 -13.56 10.14 17.96
CA GLY A 66 -14.24 9.59 16.79
C GLY A 66 -13.31 8.68 15.98
N TRP A 67 -13.85 7.60 15.42
CA TRP A 67 -13.08 6.66 14.63
C TRP A 67 -12.78 7.22 13.24
N SER A 68 -11.52 7.11 12.81
CA SER A 68 -11.16 7.39 11.42
C SER A 68 -11.75 6.27 10.54
N GLU A 69 -12.60 6.64 9.58
CA GLU A 69 -13.26 5.68 8.67
C GLU A 69 -12.33 5.12 7.60
N GLY A 70 -12.68 3.96 7.04
CA GLY A 70 -11.91 3.30 5.97
C GLY A 70 -10.74 2.46 6.46
N TRP A 71 -9.70 2.37 5.63
CA TRP A 71 -8.57 1.48 5.77
C TRP A 71 -7.23 2.22 5.78
N LEU A 72 -6.33 1.75 6.64
CA LEU A 72 -4.90 1.97 6.54
C LEU A 72 -4.27 0.66 6.05
N ALA A 73 -3.60 0.70 4.90
CA ALA A 73 -3.18 -0.51 4.20
C ALA A 73 -1.73 -0.43 3.72
N VAL A 74 -1.00 -1.55 3.87
CA VAL A 74 0.25 -1.77 3.14
C VAL A 74 -0.06 -2.61 1.90
N VAL A 75 0.17 -2.02 0.74
CA VAL A 75 -0.02 -2.69 -0.56
C VAL A 75 1.30 -2.75 -1.31
N SER A 76 1.56 -3.89 -1.92
CA SER A 76 2.87 -4.19 -2.50
C SER A 76 2.76 -4.83 -3.87
N GLY A 77 3.63 -4.39 -4.77
CA GLY A 77 3.90 -5.09 -6.03
C GLY A 77 4.99 -6.15 -5.93
N ALA A 78 5.43 -6.56 -4.74
CA ALA A 78 6.44 -7.61 -4.58
C ALA A 78 6.00 -8.91 -5.28
N GLY A 79 6.96 -9.67 -5.80
CA GLY A 79 6.67 -10.93 -6.49
C GLY A 79 7.90 -11.79 -6.70
N TYR A 80 8.25 -12.07 -7.95
CA TYR A 80 9.35 -12.99 -8.29
C TYR A 80 10.53 -12.33 -8.96
N TYR A 81 11.73 -12.85 -8.68
CA TYR A 81 12.98 -12.51 -9.36
C TYR A 81 12.87 -12.79 -10.87
N THR A 82 12.62 -11.75 -11.65
CA THR A 82 12.48 -11.85 -13.11
C THR A 82 12.98 -10.60 -13.78
N ARG A 83 13.88 -10.76 -14.74
CA ARG A 83 14.53 -9.67 -15.45
C ARG A 83 13.52 -8.79 -16.20
N GLY A 84 13.68 -7.47 -16.10
CA GLY A 84 12.89 -6.49 -16.84
C GLY A 84 11.45 -6.36 -16.34
N THR A 85 11.16 -6.81 -15.12
CA THR A 85 9.81 -6.71 -14.54
C THR A 85 9.78 -5.69 -13.41
N TYR A 86 8.63 -5.03 -13.29
CA TYR A 86 8.40 -4.05 -12.24
C TYR A 86 7.02 -4.23 -11.61
N GLY A 87 7.01 -4.29 -10.29
CA GLY A 87 5.83 -4.45 -9.47
C GLY A 87 5.28 -3.13 -8.95
N THR A 88 3.98 -2.91 -9.07
CA THR A 88 3.32 -1.71 -8.50
C THR A 88 1.84 -1.98 -8.24
N VAL A 89 1.14 -0.96 -7.74
CA VAL A 89 -0.28 -0.98 -7.42
C VAL A 89 -0.93 0.21 -8.09
N TYR A 90 -2.14 0.01 -8.60
CA TYR A 90 -2.93 1.01 -9.29
C TYR A 90 -4.28 1.21 -8.60
N CYS A 91 -4.88 2.37 -8.77
CA CYS A 91 -6.27 2.64 -8.42
C CYS A 91 -7.10 3.06 -9.63
N CYS A 92 -8.43 3.00 -9.49
CA CYS A 92 -9.34 3.56 -10.48
C CYS A 92 -9.21 5.10 -10.50
N PRO A 93 -9.35 5.76 -11.67
CA PRO A 93 -9.28 7.23 -11.75
C PRO A 93 -10.31 7.95 -10.87
N VAL A 94 -11.49 7.37 -10.70
CA VAL A 94 -12.57 7.89 -9.83
C VAL A 94 -12.21 7.86 -8.35
N ASP A 95 -11.22 7.05 -7.96
CA ASP A 95 -10.79 6.89 -6.57
C ASP A 95 -9.55 7.71 -6.23
N LYS A 96 -8.88 8.28 -7.24
CA LYS A 96 -7.55 8.89 -7.10
C LYS A 96 -7.50 9.98 -6.01
N GLU A 97 -8.58 10.76 -5.84
CA GLU A 97 -8.67 11.87 -4.88
C GLU A 97 -9.09 11.41 -3.48
N ARG A 98 -9.57 10.16 -3.38
CA ARG A 98 -10.01 9.53 -2.13
C ARG A 98 -8.93 8.63 -1.51
N ILE A 99 -7.85 8.39 -2.24
CA ILE A 99 -6.72 7.55 -1.81
C ILE A 99 -5.55 8.47 -1.51
N GLU A 100 -5.03 8.39 -0.29
CA GLU A 100 -3.83 9.10 0.10
C GLU A 100 -2.65 8.13 0.19
N VAL A 101 -1.55 8.44 -0.51
CA VAL A 101 -0.28 7.72 -0.32
C VAL A 101 0.51 8.42 0.78
N ILE A 102 0.52 7.82 1.97
CA ILE A 102 1.18 8.35 3.17
C ILE A 102 2.70 8.23 3.06
N ALA A 103 3.17 7.07 2.60
CA ALA A 103 4.59 6.78 2.42
C ALA A 103 4.78 5.70 1.37
N SER A 104 5.96 5.68 0.74
CA SER A 104 6.33 4.64 -0.21
C SER A 104 7.79 4.21 -0.05
N GLY A 105 8.03 2.94 -0.33
CA GLY A 105 9.35 2.35 -0.44
C GLY A 105 9.43 1.49 -1.71
N HIS A 106 10.63 1.06 -2.06
CA HIS A 106 10.80 0.08 -3.12
C HIS A 106 11.91 -0.90 -2.80
N GLY A 107 11.68 -2.15 -3.18
CA GLY A 107 12.67 -3.21 -3.14
C GLY A 107 13.22 -3.50 -4.53
N ALA A 108 14.28 -4.30 -4.57
CA ALA A 108 14.99 -4.60 -5.80
C ALA A 108 15.47 -6.04 -5.85
N TYR A 109 15.19 -6.71 -6.97
CA TYR A 109 15.76 -8.01 -7.28
C TYR A 109 17.14 -7.86 -7.93
N GLY A 110 18.07 -8.69 -7.45
CA GLY A 110 19.45 -8.72 -7.93
C GLY A 110 20.26 -7.49 -7.51
N ASP A 111 21.28 -7.19 -8.32
CA ASP A 111 22.26 -6.16 -8.02
C ASP A 111 21.73 -4.77 -8.42
N ALA A 112 21.20 -4.06 -7.43
CA ALA A 112 20.62 -2.72 -7.54
C ALA A 112 19.47 -2.59 -8.55
N GLY A 113 18.56 -3.57 -8.60
CA GLY A 113 17.33 -3.48 -9.41
C GLY A 113 17.52 -3.78 -10.89
N ARG A 114 18.73 -4.16 -11.31
CA ARG A 114 19.02 -4.59 -12.70
C ARG A 114 18.13 -5.73 -13.19
N ILE A 115 17.54 -6.49 -12.27
CA ILE A 115 16.67 -7.61 -12.61
C ILE A 115 15.22 -7.18 -12.49
N GLY A 116 14.80 -6.67 -11.35
CA GLY A 116 13.45 -6.18 -11.19
C GLY A 116 13.34 -5.29 -9.98
N LEU A 117 12.23 -4.57 -9.93
CA LEU A 117 11.93 -3.61 -8.88
C LEU A 117 10.48 -3.82 -8.46
N TRP A 118 10.13 -3.42 -7.25
CA TRP A 118 8.73 -3.31 -6.87
C TRP A 118 8.53 -2.18 -5.88
N ASN A 119 7.37 -1.55 -5.96
CA ASN A 119 6.96 -0.57 -4.97
C ASN A 119 6.13 -1.20 -3.85
N VAL A 120 6.20 -0.55 -2.70
CA VAL A 120 5.39 -0.80 -1.52
C VAL A 120 4.85 0.54 -1.05
N PHE A 121 3.55 0.60 -0.76
CA PHE A 121 2.87 1.81 -0.36
C PHE A 121 2.16 1.62 0.97
N LEU A 122 2.22 2.62 1.84
CA LEU A 122 1.28 2.80 2.93
C LEU A 122 0.23 3.81 2.47
N VAL A 123 -1.02 3.40 2.46
CA VAL A 123 -2.14 4.19 1.93
C VAL A 123 -3.29 4.28 2.91
N THR A 124 -4.02 5.39 2.85
CA THR A 124 -5.39 5.49 3.39
C THR A 124 -6.38 5.44 2.23
N LEU A 125 -7.50 4.77 2.43
CA LEU A 125 -8.57 4.68 1.44
C LEU A 125 -9.92 4.35 2.10
N PRO A 126 -11.04 4.79 1.51
CA PRO A 126 -12.37 4.46 2.01
C PRO A 126 -12.75 3.02 1.70
N ASP A 127 -13.85 2.58 2.31
CA ASP A 127 -14.50 1.34 1.95
C ASP A 127 -15.01 1.37 0.50
N HIS A 128 -15.22 0.18 -0.05
CA HIS A 128 -15.65 -0.05 -1.42
C HIS A 128 -14.68 0.51 -2.47
N THR A 129 -13.38 0.37 -2.21
CA THR A 129 -12.32 0.80 -3.13
C THR A 129 -11.61 -0.39 -3.77
N PHE A 130 -11.34 -0.29 -5.07
CA PHE A 130 -10.54 -1.26 -5.81
C PHE A 130 -9.09 -0.79 -5.99
N LEU A 131 -8.14 -1.69 -5.71
CA LEU A 131 -6.74 -1.52 -6.10
C LEU A 131 -6.29 -2.68 -6.98
N LYS A 132 -5.71 -2.39 -8.15
CA LYS A 132 -5.13 -3.41 -9.02
C LYS A 132 -3.66 -3.61 -8.68
N VAL A 133 -3.30 -4.82 -8.28
CA VAL A 133 -1.91 -5.18 -8.01
C VAL A 133 -1.30 -5.80 -9.27
N ARG A 134 -0.17 -5.23 -9.70
CA ARG A 134 0.72 -5.84 -10.69
C ARG A 134 1.99 -6.29 -9.97
N PRO A 135 2.13 -7.57 -9.61
CA PRO A 135 3.35 -8.02 -8.98
C PRO A 135 4.54 -8.04 -9.95
N ALA A 136 5.75 -7.87 -9.45
CA ALA A 136 6.97 -8.16 -10.18
C ALA A 136 7.06 -9.66 -10.51
N GLY A 137 7.67 -10.03 -11.63
CA GLY A 137 7.72 -11.42 -12.10
C GLY A 137 7.05 -11.66 -13.45
N GLY A 138 6.18 -10.74 -13.87
CA GLY A 138 5.38 -10.88 -15.09
C GLY A 138 4.16 -11.79 -14.89
N ALA A 139 3.14 -11.60 -15.74
CA ALA A 139 1.83 -12.24 -15.57
C ALA A 139 1.86 -13.78 -15.66
N HIS A 140 2.93 -14.36 -16.20
CA HIS A 140 3.10 -15.81 -16.33
C HIS A 140 3.59 -16.50 -15.04
N LYS A 141 4.18 -15.75 -14.09
CA LYS A 141 4.63 -16.29 -12.80
C LYS A 141 3.65 -16.03 -11.68
N ILE A 142 2.99 -14.88 -11.74
CA ILE A 142 2.00 -14.47 -10.78
C ILE A 142 0.98 -13.61 -11.51
N GLU A 143 -0.28 -14.04 -11.43
CA GLU A 143 -1.36 -13.32 -12.06
C GLU A 143 -1.55 -11.96 -11.37
N ARG A 144 -1.96 -10.98 -12.16
CA ARG A 144 -2.39 -9.68 -11.64
C ARG A 144 -3.74 -9.87 -11.00
N TYR A 145 -3.94 -9.28 -9.84
CA TYR A 145 -5.18 -9.44 -9.08
C TYR A 145 -5.67 -8.08 -8.61
N TRP A 146 -6.93 -8.04 -8.24
CA TRP A 146 -7.53 -6.90 -7.59
C TRP A 146 -7.62 -7.13 -6.09
N LEU A 147 -7.48 -6.06 -5.34
CA LEU A 147 -7.87 -5.98 -3.95
C LEU A 147 -9.13 -5.13 -3.89
N PHE A 148 -10.18 -5.64 -3.26
CA PHE A 148 -11.38 -4.86 -2.95
C PHE A 148 -11.49 -4.70 -1.43
N PHE A 149 -11.49 -3.45 -0.99
CA PHE A 149 -11.56 -3.10 0.42
C PHE A 149 -13.02 -2.93 0.83
N ASP A 150 -13.63 -3.99 1.35
CA ASP A 150 -15.01 -3.96 1.83
C ASP A 150 -15.08 -3.31 3.23
N THR A 151 -16.29 -3.21 3.76
CA THR A 151 -16.60 -2.72 5.10
C THR A 151 -15.96 -3.54 6.22
N LYS A 152 -15.67 -4.82 6.01
CA LYS A 152 -15.17 -5.73 7.05
C LYS A 152 -13.83 -6.38 6.72
N GLU A 153 -13.58 -6.66 5.45
CA GLU A 153 -12.41 -7.42 5.01
C GLU A 153 -11.91 -6.93 3.66
N VAL A 154 -10.74 -7.43 3.26
CA VAL A 154 -10.16 -7.15 1.95
C VAL A 154 -10.20 -8.43 1.13
N HIS A 155 -10.89 -8.38 0.00
CA HIS A 155 -10.98 -9.49 -0.94
C HIS A 155 -9.86 -9.40 -1.97
N ARG A 156 -9.13 -10.50 -2.15
CA ARG A 156 -8.25 -10.68 -3.32
C ARG A 156 -9.08 -11.36 -4.41
N ILE A 157 -9.11 -10.75 -5.59
CA ILE A 157 -9.98 -11.17 -6.70
C ILE A 157 -9.10 -11.43 -7.92
N GLU A 158 -9.13 -12.66 -8.43
CA GLU A 158 -8.44 -13.02 -9.67
C GLU A 158 -9.22 -12.51 -10.88
N LYS A 159 -8.54 -12.41 -12.04
CA LYS A 159 -9.17 -11.85 -13.24
C LYS A 159 -10.41 -12.62 -13.67
N SER A 160 -10.37 -13.95 -13.54
CA SER A 160 -11.48 -14.86 -13.86
C SER A 160 -12.68 -14.72 -12.93
N GLU A 161 -12.48 -14.20 -11.72
CA GLU A 161 -13.52 -14.08 -10.70
C GLU A 161 -14.19 -12.69 -10.71
N MET A 162 -13.59 -11.72 -11.42
CA MET A 162 -14.00 -10.32 -11.35
C MET A 162 -15.46 -10.08 -11.73
N ASP A 163 -15.96 -10.69 -12.81
CA ASP A 163 -17.35 -10.48 -13.24
C ASP A 163 -18.34 -11.01 -12.20
N LEU A 164 -18.12 -12.23 -11.71
CA LEU A 164 -18.96 -12.85 -10.68
C LEU A 164 -18.91 -12.05 -9.37
N PHE A 165 -17.72 -11.59 -8.98
CA PHE A 165 -17.56 -10.78 -7.77
C PHE A 165 -18.34 -9.46 -7.86
N CYS A 166 -18.22 -8.74 -8.98
CA CYS A 166 -18.95 -7.50 -9.21
C CYS A 166 -20.47 -7.72 -9.23
N GLU A 167 -20.96 -8.78 -9.87
CA GLU A 167 -22.38 -9.14 -9.87
C GLU A 167 -22.89 -9.42 -8.46
N MET A 168 -22.18 -10.26 -7.69
CA MET A 168 -22.56 -10.62 -6.32
C MET A 168 -22.57 -9.43 -5.35
N LYS A 169 -21.72 -8.43 -5.59
CA LYS A 169 -21.59 -7.23 -4.74
C LYS A 169 -22.37 -6.04 -5.29
N GLU A 170 -23.07 -6.19 -6.41
CA GLU A 170 -23.77 -5.10 -7.12
C GLU A 170 -22.84 -3.91 -7.42
N LEU A 171 -21.63 -4.20 -7.89
CA LEU A 171 -20.58 -3.20 -8.18
C LEU A 171 -20.35 -3.05 -9.68
N ASP A 172 -20.00 -1.84 -10.10
CA ASP A 172 -19.45 -1.61 -11.42
C ASP A 172 -18.07 -2.25 -11.57
N ARG A 173 -17.84 -2.87 -12.73
CA ARG A 173 -16.54 -3.48 -13.04
C ARG A 173 -15.48 -2.39 -13.23
N PRO A 174 -14.32 -2.46 -12.53
CA PRO A 174 -13.27 -1.47 -12.72
C PRO A 174 -12.55 -1.64 -14.07
N PRO A 175 -11.90 -0.58 -14.61
CA PRO A 175 -11.16 -0.65 -15.86
C PRO A 175 -10.03 -1.70 -15.82
N GLU A 176 -9.93 -2.54 -16.83
CA GLU A 176 -8.95 -3.64 -16.83
C GLU A 176 -7.57 -3.22 -17.39
N LYS A 177 -7.51 -2.26 -18.31
CA LYS A 177 -6.26 -1.82 -18.93
C LYS A 177 -5.51 -0.88 -17.98
N PHE A 178 -4.21 -1.09 -17.82
CA PHE A 178 -3.39 -0.20 -16.98
C PHE A 178 -3.30 1.24 -17.50
N SER A 179 -3.50 1.46 -18.80
CA SER A 179 -3.58 2.81 -19.37
C SER A 179 -4.75 3.63 -18.82
N ASP A 180 -5.77 2.95 -18.29
CA ASP A 180 -7.02 3.53 -17.83
C ASP A 180 -7.04 3.60 -16.29
N LEU A 181 -5.91 3.28 -15.64
CA LEU A 181 -5.73 3.28 -14.19
C LEU A 181 -4.62 4.27 -13.80
N VAL A 182 -4.63 4.67 -12.53
CA VAL A 182 -3.63 5.58 -11.96
C VAL A 182 -2.62 4.77 -11.15
N ASP A 183 -1.32 4.90 -11.44
CA ASP A 183 -0.26 4.26 -10.65
C ASP A 183 -0.13 4.98 -9.30
N LEU A 184 -0.16 4.25 -8.18
CA LEU A 184 0.03 4.85 -6.85
C LEU A 184 1.40 5.52 -6.72
N ALA A 185 2.39 5.11 -7.51
CA ALA A 185 3.68 5.78 -7.57
C ALA A 185 3.58 7.23 -8.08
N ASP A 186 2.63 7.51 -8.97
CA ASP A 186 2.42 8.86 -9.48
C ASP A 186 1.70 9.74 -8.45
N LEU A 187 0.75 9.16 -7.70
CA LEU A 187 0.13 9.84 -6.55
C LEU A 187 1.16 10.18 -5.46
N ALA A 188 2.08 9.25 -5.17
CA ALA A 188 3.14 9.47 -4.19
C ALA A 188 4.07 10.64 -4.58
N ARG A 189 4.32 10.85 -5.88
CA ARG A 189 5.16 11.96 -6.38
C ARG A 189 4.44 13.29 -6.40
N GLY A 190 3.14 13.30 -6.70
CA GLY A 190 2.30 14.50 -6.71
C GLY A 190 2.30 15.22 -5.35
N ASN A 191 2.37 14.46 -4.25
CA ASN A 191 2.40 15.00 -2.89
C ASN A 191 3.72 15.69 -2.52
N ILE A 192 4.84 15.40 -3.22
CA ILE A 192 6.16 15.97 -2.91
C ILE A 192 6.27 17.43 -3.39
N HIS A 193 5.44 17.85 -4.37
CA HIS A 193 5.51 19.20 -4.94
C HIS A 193 4.74 20.28 -4.15
N HIS A 194 4.08 19.91 -3.04
CA HIS A 194 3.46 20.87 -2.12
C HIS A 194 4.34 21.26 -0.93
N GLU A 195 5.59 20.78 -0.84
CA GLU A 195 6.58 21.11 0.21
C GLU A 195 7.78 21.93 -0.32
N ALA A 196 7.56 22.88 -1.24
CA ALA A 196 8.58 23.84 -1.68
C ALA A 196 8.20 25.28 -1.33
#